data_AF-A0A2C0ZTU9-F1
#
_entry.id   AF-A0A2C0ZTU9-F1
#
_cell.length_a   1.000
_cell.length_b   1.000
_cell.length_c   1.000
_cell.angle_alpha   90.00
_cell.angle_beta   90.00
_cell.angle_gamma   90.00
#
_symmetry.space_group_name_H-M   'P 1'
#
loop_
_entity.id
_entity.type
_entity.pdbx_description
1 polymer ?
#
loop_
_entity_poly.entity_id
_entity_poly.type
_entity_poly.pdbx_seq_one_letter_code
_entity_poly.pdbx_strand_id
1 'polypeptide(L)'
;MNFNNLLDLYSLDKSTVLFKHVQSKELLPFANYIEKFKNEIQNRYDNDEHLVMVLNNLKKVFFKLSSSLSPYNIVLSKDIVKGIISKFMQIKSSYPELFSKFVIKIAKSFKEVIEISNNYLLDYLCQFINIRAQVGLKIAIVTKRALTVQERLIINTEVKSFLKISYFTENSFRKELEIFDEVIYIGNPNYFGEYVKNTFKGKTVTFISYDIFTNSLSPKGAFEEIDKKGTLSTIFKNITFGEHVEKKSNLVLEEDLFNTAVSMFIEEQRKTMEVNSHDAIEACIIYLENERFLFVPKDSKIRVLSPNEQNNFIKQLNFKDIDEDNYIVIRNERDTKLIAEVADQYVLKSKAAEYRKLQNEWKNKLRLNVQRKGIGKVSEILVRKYNIKTASIASLRSWCNEDSICPTELDKILKAFKYEDDRIKVIYETMKQIQQAHIKAGRIISDKLMCELSTNILKELQEKGYHTFMSTEFNGVSFNIERIVSIDRSTHLIAPYNLMRPMNID
;
A
#
# COMPACT_ATOMS: atom_id res chain seq x y z
N MET A 1 16.95 -22.52 -11.30
CA MET A 1 16.96 -23.03 -9.91
C MET A 1 18.08 -24.05 -9.78
N ASN A 2 18.90 -23.98 -8.74
CA ASN A 2 19.97 -24.96 -8.49
C ASN A 2 19.67 -25.71 -7.18
N PHE A 3 19.61 -27.04 -7.24
CA PHE A 3 19.19 -27.90 -6.12
C PHE A 3 20.14 -27.81 -4.91
N ASN A 4 21.39 -27.42 -5.14
CA ASN A 4 22.42 -27.28 -4.10
C ASN A 4 22.06 -26.21 -3.05
N ASN A 5 21.46 -25.08 -3.44
CA ASN A 5 21.08 -24.02 -2.48
C ASN A 5 19.99 -24.49 -1.51
N LEU A 6 19.18 -25.47 -1.89
CA LEU A 6 18.15 -26.06 -1.04
C LEU A 6 18.77 -26.99 0.01
N LEU A 7 19.84 -27.72 -0.34
CA LEU A 7 20.58 -28.57 0.60
C LEU A 7 21.34 -27.74 1.64
N ASP A 8 21.87 -26.58 1.24
CA ASP A 8 22.56 -25.68 2.15
C ASP A 8 21.63 -25.21 3.31
N LEU A 9 20.33 -24.97 3.03
CA LEU A 9 19.36 -24.58 4.07
C LEU A 9 19.20 -25.64 5.16
N TYR A 10 19.44 -26.91 4.83
CA TYR A 10 19.42 -28.03 5.77
C TYR A 10 20.80 -28.34 6.37
N SER A 11 21.87 -27.67 5.93
CA SER A 11 23.25 -27.86 6.42
C SER A 11 23.69 -26.84 7.47
N LEU A 12 22.78 -25.98 7.95
CA LEU A 12 23.05 -25.12 9.12
C LEU A 12 23.05 -25.99 10.39
N ASP A 13 24.23 -26.47 10.76
CA ASP A 13 24.40 -27.35 11.93
C ASP A 13 23.92 -26.69 13.23
N LYS A 14 24.14 -25.38 13.41
CA LYS A 14 23.68 -24.57 14.55
C LYS A 14 23.47 -23.10 14.18
N SER A 15 22.43 -22.49 14.73
CA SER A 15 22.16 -21.05 14.64
C SER A 15 22.03 -20.43 16.03
N THR A 16 22.64 -19.27 16.25
CA THR A 16 22.50 -18.50 17.50
C THR A 16 21.66 -17.25 17.26
N VAL A 17 20.61 -17.07 18.05
CA VAL A 17 19.72 -15.91 18.00
C VAL A 17 20.07 -14.95 19.13
N LEU A 18 20.37 -13.71 18.81
CA LEU A 18 20.78 -12.67 19.77
C LEU A 18 19.79 -11.51 19.77
N PHE A 19 19.55 -10.95 20.95
CA PHE A 19 18.70 -9.78 21.14
C PHE A 19 19.57 -8.62 21.65
N LYS A 20 19.47 -7.46 21.00
CA LYS A 20 20.25 -6.26 21.33
C LYS A 20 19.35 -5.03 21.38
N HIS A 21 19.59 -4.20 22.40
CA HIS A 21 18.92 -2.93 22.58
C HIS A 21 19.85 -1.76 22.32
N VAL A 22 19.32 -0.78 21.60
CA VAL A 22 19.93 0.54 21.40
C VAL A 22 19.26 1.51 22.36
N GLN A 23 20.06 2.19 23.16
CA GLN A 23 19.57 3.22 24.06
C GLN A 23 19.53 4.56 23.32
N SER A 24 18.39 5.26 23.38
CA SER A 24 18.29 6.63 22.87
C SER A 24 17.84 7.55 23.99
N LYS A 25 18.61 8.62 24.23
CA LYS A 25 18.32 9.60 25.28
C LYS A 25 17.12 10.48 24.93
N GLU A 26 16.77 10.59 23.65
CA GLU A 26 15.82 11.57 23.12
C GLU A 26 14.53 10.90 22.62
N LEU A 27 14.63 9.73 21.98
CA LEU A 27 13.43 8.98 21.58
C LEU A 27 12.67 8.38 22.77
N LEU A 28 13.36 7.95 23.83
CA LEU A 28 12.72 7.34 25.00
C LEU A 28 11.82 8.34 25.76
N PRO A 29 12.25 9.58 26.07
CA PRO A 29 11.35 10.61 26.61
C PRO A 29 10.17 10.90 25.69
N PHE A 30 10.41 11.02 24.39
CA PHE A 30 9.35 11.30 23.41
C PHE A 30 8.27 10.20 23.41
N ALA A 31 8.67 8.92 23.37
CA ALA A 31 7.77 7.78 23.51
C ALA A 31 6.94 7.83 24.81
N ASN A 32 7.60 8.07 25.94
CA ASN A 32 6.95 8.12 27.24
C ASN A 32 5.94 9.30 27.35
N TYR A 33 6.21 10.44 26.70
CA TYR A 33 5.26 11.55 26.66
C TYR A 33 4.06 11.28 25.75
N ILE A 34 4.25 10.58 24.64
CA ILE A 34 3.14 10.12 23.78
C ILE A 34 2.22 9.17 24.55
N GLU A 35 2.78 8.22 25.31
CA GLU A 35 1.96 7.28 26.09
C GLU A 35 1.16 7.99 27.20
N LYS A 36 1.78 8.95 27.90
CA LYS A 36 1.06 9.76 28.91
C LYS A 36 -0.09 10.56 28.28
N PHE A 37 0.11 11.06 27.06
CA PHE A 37 -0.92 11.76 26.32
C PHE A 37 -2.05 10.84 25.85
N LYS A 38 -1.72 9.63 25.37
CA LYS A 38 -2.70 8.57 25.07
C LYS A 38 -3.58 8.28 26.27
N ASN A 39 -2.98 8.04 27.44
CA ASN A 39 -3.71 7.73 28.66
C ASN A 39 -4.62 8.88 29.10
N GLU A 40 -4.18 10.14 28.94
CA GLU A 40 -5.05 11.29 29.26
C GLU A 40 -6.22 11.40 28.28
N ILE A 41 -5.99 11.18 26.98
CA ILE A 41 -7.06 11.17 25.98
C ILE A 41 -8.07 10.07 26.29
N GLN A 42 -7.63 8.83 26.49
CA GLN A 42 -8.53 7.70 26.78
C GLN A 42 -9.34 7.90 28.06
N ASN A 43 -8.75 8.53 29.09
CA ASN A 43 -9.43 8.74 30.37
C ASN A 43 -10.41 9.92 30.38
N ARG A 44 -10.20 10.96 29.56
CA ARG A 44 -10.94 12.24 29.68
C ARG A 44 -11.53 12.78 28.38
N TYR A 45 -11.04 12.31 27.23
CA TYR A 45 -11.35 12.84 25.90
C TYR A 45 -11.55 11.74 24.86
N ASP A 46 -12.01 10.55 25.26
CA ASP A 46 -12.04 9.34 24.41
C ASP A 46 -12.86 9.53 23.11
N ASN A 47 -13.84 10.43 23.14
CA ASN A 47 -14.71 10.75 21.99
C ASN A 47 -14.24 11.94 21.14
N ASP A 48 -13.07 12.54 21.45
CA ASP A 48 -12.57 13.70 20.71
C ASP A 48 -11.77 13.28 19.48
N GLU A 49 -12.43 13.26 18.32
CA GLU A 49 -11.83 12.86 17.04
C GLU A 49 -10.57 13.67 16.68
N HIS A 50 -10.51 14.96 17.06
CA HIS A 50 -9.35 15.80 16.75
C HIS A 50 -8.13 15.37 17.57
N LEU A 51 -8.29 15.16 18.87
CA LEU A 51 -7.20 14.72 19.75
C LEU A 51 -6.70 13.32 19.40
N VAL A 52 -7.61 12.40 19.06
CA VAL A 52 -7.26 11.06 18.57
C VAL A 52 -6.47 11.15 17.26
N MET A 53 -6.89 11.99 16.31
CA MET A 53 -6.15 12.22 15.07
C MET A 53 -4.73 12.78 15.34
N VAL A 54 -4.59 13.71 16.30
CA VAL A 54 -3.26 14.23 16.66
C VAL A 54 -2.39 13.13 17.28
N LEU A 55 -2.93 12.32 18.19
CA LEU A 55 -2.22 11.19 18.78
C LEU A 55 -1.73 10.19 17.72
N ASN A 56 -2.58 9.84 16.76
CA ASN A 56 -2.23 8.94 15.66
C ASN A 56 -1.09 9.52 14.80
N ASN A 57 -1.11 10.82 14.52
CA ASN A 57 -0.01 11.48 13.82
C ASN A 57 1.30 11.44 14.61
N LEU A 58 1.25 11.64 15.94
CA LEU A 58 2.45 11.54 16.78
C LEU A 58 3.02 10.12 16.80
N LYS A 59 2.17 9.10 16.90
CA LYS A 59 2.58 7.68 16.79
C LYS A 59 3.24 7.39 15.45
N LYS A 60 2.64 7.82 14.33
CA LYS A 60 3.20 7.68 12.98
C LYS A 60 4.61 8.29 12.89
N VAL A 61 4.76 9.51 13.39
CA VAL A 61 6.04 10.24 13.39
C VAL A 61 7.09 9.52 14.25
N PHE A 62 6.70 9.06 15.43
CA PHE A 62 7.56 8.27 16.31
C PHE A 62 8.04 6.97 15.64
N PHE A 63 7.15 6.24 14.98
CA PHE A 63 7.50 5.03 14.22
C PHE A 63 8.44 5.34 13.06
N LYS A 64 8.20 6.42 12.32
CA LYS A 64 9.06 6.82 11.20
C LYS A 64 10.47 7.17 11.67
N LEU A 65 10.60 7.82 12.83
CA LEU A 65 11.89 8.13 13.45
C LEU A 65 12.59 6.87 13.96
N SER A 66 11.88 5.98 14.66
CA SER A 66 12.46 4.78 15.27
C SER A 66 12.74 3.63 14.29
N SER A 67 12.14 3.63 13.09
CA SER A 67 12.41 2.64 12.03
C SER A 67 13.40 3.12 10.97
N SER A 68 13.88 4.37 11.05
CA SER A 68 14.80 4.94 10.08
C SER A 68 16.26 4.68 10.44
N LEU A 69 17.10 4.50 9.43
CA LEU A 69 18.56 4.47 9.56
C LEU A 69 19.22 5.77 9.07
N SER A 70 18.42 6.79 8.76
CA SER A 70 18.91 8.13 8.41
C SER A 70 19.01 9.01 9.66
N PRO A 71 19.91 10.02 9.68
CA PRO A 71 19.92 11.07 10.70
C PRO A 71 18.54 11.66 10.98
N TYR A 72 18.16 11.83 12.26
CA TYR A 72 16.78 12.20 12.62
C TYR A 72 16.31 13.53 11.97
N ASN A 73 17.21 14.49 11.81
CA ASN A 73 16.95 15.78 11.19
C ASN A 73 16.54 15.72 9.70
N ILE A 74 16.82 14.63 8.98
CA ILE A 74 16.42 14.44 7.58
C ILE A 74 15.29 13.44 7.39
N VAL A 75 14.90 12.70 8.43
CA VAL A 75 13.84 11.68 8.35
C VAL A 75 12.47 12.28 8.03
N LEU A 76 12.18 13.46 8.57
CA LEU A 76 10.90 14.12 8.42
C LEU A 76 11.00 15.28 7.43
N SER A 77 10.03 15.39 6.53
CA SER A 77 9.93 16.54 5.63
C SER A 77 9.54 17.80 6.41
N LYS A 78 9.95 18.97 5.90
CA LYS A 78 9.61 20.27 6.51
C LYS A 78 8.10 20.49 6.61
N ASP A 79 7.32 19.93 5.70
CA ASP A 79 5.86 20.06 5.70
C ASP A 79 5.20 19.23 6.81
N ILE A 80 5.69 18.01 7.06
CA ILE A 80 5.23 17.18 8.18
C ILE A 80 5.52 17.89 9.51
N VAL A 81 6.73 18.43 9.67
CA VAL A 81 7.12 19.18 10.87
C VAL A 81 6.21 20.39 11.09
N LYS A 82 5.96 21.19 10.04
CA LYS A 82 5.02 22.33 10.12
C LYS A 82 3.60 21.89 10.46
N GLY A 83 3.13 20.77 9.90
CA GLY A 83 1.81 20.21 10.18
C GLY A 83 1.63 19.73 11.62
N ILE A 84 2.68 19.19 12.24
CA ILE A 84 2.65 18.81 13.66
C ILE A 84 2.65 20.06 14.54
N ILE A 85 3.47 21.06 14.22
CA ILE A 85 3.53 22.31 14.97
C ILE A 85 2.19 23.05 14.92
N SER A 86 1.53 23.09 13.76
CA SER A 86 0.20 23.71 13.65
C SER A 86 -0.84 22.97 14.49
N LYS A 87 -0.81 21.63 14.53
CA LYS A 87 -1.65 20.82 15.42
C LYS A 87 -1.40 21.11 16.90
N PHE A 88 -0.13 21.29 17.31
CA PHE A 88 0.18 21.72 18.68
C PHE A 88 -0.36 23.11 19.00
N MET A 89 -0.28 24.07 18.06
CA MET A 89 -0.85 25.40 18.24
C MET A 89 -2.38 25.36 18.33
N GLN A 90 -3.04 24.51 17.53
CA GLN A 90 -4.48 24.30 17.64
C GLN A 90 -4.86 23.76 19.02
N ILE A 91 -4.14 22.76 19.54
CA ILE A 91 -4.40 22.24 20.89
C ILE A 91 -4.13 23.32 21.95
N LYS A 92 -3.10 24.16 21.78
CA LYS A 92 -2.85 25.28 22.70
C LYS A 92 -4.03 26.24 22.78
N SER A 93 -4.70 26.49 21.66
CA SER A 93 -5.88 27.37 21.59
C SER A 93 -7.14 26.70 22.14
N SER A 94 -7.39 25.44 21.78
CA SER A 94 -8.64 24.74 22.11
C SER A 94 -8.62 24.06 23.49
N TYR A 95 -7.44 23.59 23.95
CA TYR A 95 -7.26 22.87 25.22
C TYR A 95 -6.01 23.37 25.98
N PRO A 96 -6.04 24.58 26.56
CA PRO A 96 -4.86 25.19 27.18
C PRO A 96 -4.27 24.38 28.35
N GLU A 97 -5.11 23.75 29.18
CA GLU A 97 -4.67 22.91 30.30
C GLU A 97 -3.99 21.62 29.83
N LEU A 98 -4.58 20.93 28.85
CA LEU A 98 -3.99 19.75 28.22
C LEU A 98 -2.63 20.10 27.59
N PHE A 99 -2.56 21.26 26.93
CA PHE A 99 -1.33 21.74 26.32
C PHE A 99 -0.22 21.96 27.33
N SER A 100 -0.51 22.73 28.39
CA SER A 100 0.47 23.09 29.42
C SER A 100 0.97 21.88 30.20
N LYS A 101 0.12 20.88 30.45
CA LYS A 101 0.46 19.71 31.27
C LYS A 101 1.18 18.61 30.49
N PHE A 102 0.76 18.34 29.25
CA PHE A 102 1.24 17.20 28.46
C PHE A 102 1.88 17.62 27.13
N VAL A 103 1.16 18.35 26.27
CA VAL A 103 1.60 18.58 24.88
C VAL A 103 2.88 19.40 24.80
N ILE A 104 3.11 20.35 25.71
CA ILE A 104 4.36 21.14 25.71
C ILE A 104 5.60 20.27 25.92
N LYS A 105 5.50 19.19 26.69
CA LYS A 105 6.60 18.24 26.91
C LYS A 105 6.87 17.42 25.66
N ILE A 106 5.80 16.98 24.99
CA ILE A 106 5.87 16.31 23.68
C ILE A 106 6.55 17.23 22.68
N ALA A 107 6.09 18.48 22.54
CA ALA A 107 6.63 19.44 21.58
C ALA A 107 8.12 19.74 21.80
N LYS A 108 8.56 19.87 23.06
CA LYS A 108 9.98 20.03 23.41
C LYS A 108 10.80 18.80 23.01
N SER A 109 10.38 17.60 23.43
CA SER A 109 11.09 16.37 23.09
C SER A 109 11.10 16.11 21.57
N PHE A 110 10.02 16.43 20.86
CA PHE A 110 9.95 16.33 19.42
C PHE A 110 10.97 17.25 18.74
N LYS A 111 11.06 18.51 19.21
CA LYS A 111 12.05 19.48 18.72
C LYS A 111 13.49 18.97 18.94
N GLU A 112 13.78 18.46 20.13
CA GLU A 112 15.10 17.90 20.45
C GLU A 112 15.46 16.75 19.51
N VAL A 113 14.53 15.82 19.23
CA VAL A 113 14.79 14.69 18.33
C VAL A 113 15.08 15.16 16.90
N ILE A 114 14.32 16.11 16.35
CA ILE A 114 14.49 16.54 14.95
C ILE A 114 15.70 17.46 14.73
N GLU A 115 16.30 18.03 15.78
CA GLU A 115 17.51 18.83 15.68
C GLU A 115 18.79 17.98 15.68
N ILE A 116 18.69 16.70 16.00
CA ILE A 116 19.83 15.78 16.07
C ILE A 116 20.22 15.30 14.67
N SER A 117 21.49 15.51 14.32
CA SER A 117 22.09 15.09 13.06
C SER A 117 22.61 13.65 13.08
N ASN A 118 22.32 12.90 14.14
CA ASN A 118 22.78 11.54 14.34
C ASN A 118 21.60 10.56 14.45
N ASN A 119 21.86 9.27 14.30
CA ASN A 119 20.89 8.21 14.55
C ASN A 119 21.57 7.09 15.36
N TYR A 120 21.12 6.92 16.61
CA TYR A 120 21.72 5.95 17.53
C TYR A 120 21.62 4.50 17.04
N LEU A 121 20.59 4.14 16.27
CA LEU A 121 20.43 2.80 15.72
C LEU A 121 21.41 2.54 14.58
N LEU A 122 21.62 3.55 13.72
CA LEU A 122 22.64 3.51 12.67
C LEU A 122 24.04 3.36 13.29
N ASP A 123 24.40 4.23 14.23
CA ASP A 123 25.71 4.20 14.90
C ASP A 123 25.98 2.82 15.53
N TYR A 124 24.99 2.31 16.26
CA TYR A 124 25.10 1.02 16.92
C TYR A 124 25.25 -0.12 15.91
N LEU A 125 24.47 -0.10 14.82
CA LEU A 125 24.54 -1.09 13.75
C LEU A 125 25.94 -1.10 13.11
N CYS A 126 26.47 0.06 12.73
CA CYS A 126 27.78 0.20 12.11
C CYS A 126 28.89 -0.27 13.07
N GLN A 127 28.84 0.12 14.34
CA GLN A 127 29.79 -0.34 15.36
C GLN A 127 29.69 -1.86 15.57
N PHE A 128 28.48 -2.41 15.66
CA PHE A 128 28.24 -3.84 15.83
C PHE A 128 28.84 -4.66 14.68
N ILE A 129 28.62 -4.23 13.43
CA ILE A 129 29.20 -4.86 12.24
C ILE A 129 30.72 -4.76 12.27
N ASN A 130 31.28 -3.59 12.56
CA ASN A 130 32.72 -3.33 12.52
C ASN A 130 33.52 -4.13 13.55
N ILE A 131 32.96 -4.35 14.75
CA ILE A 131 33.56 -5.18 15.80
C ILE A 131 33.68 -6.64 15.37
N ARG A 132 32.70 -7.15 14.60
CA ARG A 132 32.65 -8.54 14.12
C ARG A 132 33.26 -8.74 12.75
N ALA A 133 33.71 -7.67 12.10
CA ALA A 133 34.14 -7.69 10.71
C ALA A 133 35.37 -8.59 10.49
N GLN A 134 35.20 -9.57 9.60
CA GLN A 134 36.25 -10.47 9.13
C GLN A 134 36.20 -10.55 7.60
N VAL A 135 37.34 -10.82 6.96
CA VAL A 135 37.41 -10.95 5.49
C VAL A 135 36.57 -12.15 5.06
N GLY A 136 35.69 -11.95 4.07
CA GLY A 136 34.81 -12.98 3.53
C GLY A 136 33.50 -13.20 4.30
N LEU A 137 33.26 -12.46 5.39
CA LEU A 137 32.02 -12.53 6.16
C LEU A 137 30.82 -12.08 5.30
N LYS A 138 29.82 -12.94 5.14
CA LYS A 138 28.57 -12.61 4.43
C LYS A 138 27.54 -12.08 5.42
N ILE A 139 27.13 -10.82 5.23
CA ILE A 139 26.17 -10.14 6.12
C ILE A 139 24.88 -9.85 5.35
N ALA A 140 23.74 -10.18 5.95
CA ALA A 140 22.42 -9.73 5.51
C ALA A 140 21.83 -8.74 6.52
N ILE A 141 21.39 -7.58 6.04
CA ILE A 141 20.61 -6.62 6.84
C ILE A 141 19.17 -6.68 6.36
N VAL A 142 18.25 -6.98 7.28
CA VAL A 142 16.82 -7.16 7.00
C VAL A 142 16.01 -6.09 7.71
N THR A 143 15.23 -5.34 6.95
CA THR A 143 14.36 -4.25 7.42
C THR A 143 12.93 -4.48 6.97
N LYS A 144 11.94 -3.86 7.64
CA LYS A 144 10.52 -3.99 7.22
C LYS A 144 10.26 -3.26 5.91
N ARG A 145 10.79 -2.03 5.80
CA ARG A 145 10.81 -1.23 4.56
C ARG A 145 12.12 -1.36 3.83
N ALA A 146 12.12 -1.14 2.52
CA ALA A 146 13.38 -1.06 1.77
C ALA A 146 14.20 0.15 2.21
N LEU A 147 15.51 -0.06 2.41
CA LEU A 147 16.45 1.03 2.65
C LEU A 147 16.63 1.88 1.40
N THR A 148 16.61 3.19 1.61
CA THR A 148 16.90 4.17 0.57
C THR A 148 18.37 4.07 0.11
N VAL A 149 18.67 4.61 -1.07
CA VAL A 149 20.05 4.66 -1.58
C VAL A 149 20.96 5.42 -0.61
N GLN A 150 20.46 6.50 0.00
CA GLN A 150 21.20 7.29 0.99
C GLN A 150 21.55 6.46 2.23
N GLU A 151 20.58 5.73 2.80
CA GLU A 151 20.82 4.86 3.95
C GLU A 151 21.86 3.78 3.65
N ARG A 152 21.76 3.13 2.48
CA ARG A 152 22.73 2.12 2.05
C ARG A 152 24.13 2.73 1.88
N LEU A 153 24.23 3.94 1.33
CA LEU A 153 25.50 4.64 1.16
C LEU A 153 26.13 4.97 2.52
N ILE A 154 25.36 5.52 3.46
CA ILE A 154 25.84 5.87 4.80
C ILE A 154 26.39 4.63 5.52
N ILE A 155 25.63 3.52 5.53
CA ILE A 155 26.08 2.26 6.13
C ILE A 155 27.37 1.78 5.46
N ASN A 156 27.41 1.73 4.13
CA ASN A 156 28.59 1.27 3.39
C ASN A 156 29.83 2.16 3.59
N THR A 157 29.65 3.45 3.89
CA THR A 157 30.77 4.36 4.19
C THR A 157 31.31 4.21 5.60
N GLU A 158 30.46 3.84 6.56
CA GLU A 158 30.84 3.72 7.98
C GLU A 158 31.37 2.32 8.35
N VAL A 159 30.96 1.30 7.60
CA VAL A 159 31.46 -0.07 7.77
C VAL A 159 32.78 -0.30 7.03
N LYS A 160 33.57 -1.28 7.48
CA LYS A 160 34.82 -1.65 6.81
C LYS A 160 34.58 -2.05 5.34
N SER A 161 35.32 -1.44 4.42
CA SER A 161 35.11 -1.53 2.96
C SER A 161 35.24 -2.92 2.33
N PHE A 162 35.89 -3.87 3.01
CA PHE A 162 36.04 -5.24 2.52
C PHE A 162 34.82 -6.13 2.80
N LEU A 163 33.84 -5.64 3.57
CA LEU A 163 32.63 -6.40 3.89
C LEU A 163 31.65 -6.42 2.71
N LYS A 164 31.06 -7.59 2.46
CA LYS A 164 29.98 -7.73 1.48
C LYS A 164 28.64 -7.78 2.21
N ILE A 165 27.94 -6.65 2.22
CA ILE A 165 26.62 -6.50 2.86
C ILE A 165 25.52 -6.61 1.80
N SER A 166 24.55 -7.48 2.07
CA SER A 166 23.33 -7.62 1.27
C SER A 166 22.15 -7.04 2.04
N TYR A 167 21.31 -6.28 1.36
CA TYR A 167 20.19 -5.56 1.98
C TYR A 167 18.87 -6.16 1.51
N PHE A 168 17.99 -6.49 2.46
CA PHE A 168 16.73 -7.14 2.18
C PHE A 168 15.57 -6.47 2.92
N THR A 169 14.39 -6.52 2.30
CA THR A 169 13.13 -6.42 3.04
C THR A 169 12.80 -7.78 3.63
N GLU A 170 11.91 -7.83 4.63
CA GLU A 170 11.42 -9.08 5.20
C GLU A 170 10.98 -10.08 4.11
N ASN A 171 10.20 -9.59 3.15
CA ASN A 171 9.66 -10.42 2.08
C ASN A 171 10.70 -10.84 1.04
N SER A 172 11.69 -9.98 0.73
CA SER A 172 12.75 -10.37 -0.19
C SER A 172 13.69 -11.40 0.47
N PHE A 173 14.00 -11.19 1.75
CA PHE A 173 14.76 -12.15 2.55
C PHE A 173 14.03 -13.47 2.70
N ARG A 174 12.69 -13.45 2.74
CA ARG A 174 11.88 -14.67 2.77
C ARG A 174 12.11 -15.58 1.58
N LYS A 175 12.23 -14.99 0.39
CA LYS A 175 12.41 -15.72 -0.89
C LYS A 175 13.87 -16.07 -1.17
N GLU A 176 14.80 -15.45 -0.46
CA GLU A 176 16.23 -15.71 -0.62
C GLU A 176 16.59 -17.14 -0.21
N LEU A 177 17.44 -17.82 -0.98
CA LEU A 177 17.91 -19.17 -0.64
C LEU A 177 19.34 -19.17 -0.12
N GLU A 178 20.08 -18.07 -0.31
CA GLU A 178 21.41 -17.91 0.25
C GLU A 178 21.39 -17.92 1.78
N ILE A 179 22.45 -18.48 2.35
CA ILE A 179 22.75 -18.47 3.78
C ILE A 179 23.86 -17.48 4.05
N PHE A 180 23.76 -16.82 5.20
CA PHE A 180 24.68 -15.78 5.64
C PHE A 180 25.42 -16.22 6.90
N ASP A 181 26.57 -15.60 7.16
CA ASP A 181 27.26 -15.82 8.44
C ASP A 181 26.56 -15.02 9.54
N GLU A 182 26.15 -13.78 9.23
CA GLU A 182 25.44 -12.86 10.13
C GLU A 182 24.18 -12.33 9.44
N VAL A 183 23.01 -12.50 10.08
CA VAL A 183 21.74 -11.91 9.67
C VAL A 183 21.32 -10.91 10.73
N ILE A 184 21.13 -9.66 10.37
CA ILE A 184 20.79 -8.57 11.28
C ILE A 184 19.40 -8.06 10.93
N TYR A 185 18.43 -8.27 11.81
CA TYR A 185 17.10 -7.69 11.74
C TYR A 185 17.08 -6.34 12.47
N ILE A 186 16.60 -5.30 11.77
CA ILE A 186 16.40 -3.97 12.34
C ILE A 186 14.95 -3.87 12.82
N GLY A 187 14.74 -4.15 14.10
CA GLY A 187 13.44 -4.31 14.74
C GLY A 187 13.42 -5.52 15.69
N ASN A 188 12.35 -5.64 16.48
CA ASN A 188 12.12 -6.82 17.30
C ASN A 188 11.38 -7.91 16.50
N PRO A 189 11.39 -9.18 16.95
CA PRO A 189 10.72 -10.27 16.22
C PRO A 189 9.23 -10.04 15.96
N ASN A 190 8.51 -9.42 16.90
CA ASN A 190 7.08 -9.17 16.76
C ASN A 190 6.76 -8.20 15.61
N TYR A 191 7.61 -7.19 15.36
CA TYR A 191 7.45 -6.26 14.25
C TYR A 191 7.50 -6.94 12.86
N PHE A 192 8.17 -8.08 12.76
CA PHE A 192 8.22 -8.88 11.54
C PHE A 192 7.19 -10.03 11.52
N GLY A 193 6.46 -10.28 12.61
CA GLY A 193 5.46 -11.35 12.68
C GLY A 193 6.03 -12.77 12.73
N GLU A 194 5.17 -13.77 12.54
CA GLU A 194 5.48 -15.19 12.77
C GLU A 194 6.53 -15.79 11.83
N TYR A 195 6.71 -15.21 10.63
CA TYR A 195 7.64 -15.75 9.64
C TYR A 195 9.09 -15.73 10.15
N VAL A 196 9.51 -14.60 10.70
CA VAL A 196 10.87 -14.40 11.20
C VAL A 196 11.14 -15.24 12.45
N LYS A 197 10.10 -15.62 13.18
CA LYS A 197 10.20 -16.56 14.31
C LYS A 197 10.56 -17.98 13.90
N ASN A 198 10.38 -18.31 12.62
CA ASN A 198 10.55 -19.66 12.08
C ASN A 198 11.63 -19.74 10.98
N THR A 199 12.39 -18.66 10.74
CA THR A 199 13.35 -18.57 9.64
C THR A 199 14.72 -18.15 10.14
N PHE A 200 15.70 -19.06 10.05
CA PHE A 200 17.05 -18.83 10.56
C PHE A 200 18.08 -19.12 9.46
N LYS A 201 18.22 -18.20 8.49
CA LYS A 201 19.15 -18.32 7.34
C LYS A 201 20.57 -17.85 7.65
N GLY A 202 20.97 -17.92 8.92
CA GLY A 202 22.25 -17.41 9.38
C GLY A 202 22.84 -18.21 10.54
N LYS A 203 24.17 -18.29 10.61
CA LYS A 203 24.87 -18.86 11.79
C LYS A 203 24.60 -18.02 13.04
N THR A 204 24.60 -16.70 12.88
CA THR A 204 24.13 -15.76 13.89
C THR A 204 22.96 -14.95 13.32
N VAL A 205 21.87 -14.85 14.08
CA VAL A 205 20.71 -14.02 13.78
C VAL A 205 20.55 -13.00 14.91
N THR A 206 20.74 -11.72 14.64
CA THR A 206 20.67 -10.66 15.65
C THR A 206 19.48 -9.74 15.40
N PHE A 207 18.62 -9.57 16.39
CA PHE A 207 17.56 -8.56 16.40
C PHE A 207 18.05 -7.31 17.13
N ILE A 208 18.10 -6.18 16.44
CA ILE A 208 18.50 -4.89 17.01
C ILE A 208 17.27 -3.98 17.03
N SER A 209 16.84 -3.60 18.22
CA SER A 209 15.72 -2.65 18.42
C SER A 209 16.11 -1.58 19.43
N TYR A 210 15.37 -0.47 19.48
CA TYR A 210 15.50 0.45 20.60
C TYR A 210 15.03 -0.20 21.90
N ASP A 211 15.57 0.27 23.03
CA ASP A 211 15.15 -0.14 24.38
C ASP A 211 13.72 0.30 24.76
N ILE A 212 13.02 0.92 23.82
CA ILE A 212 11.61 1.28 23.89
C ILE A 212 10.72 0.05 23.62
N PHE A 213 11.22 -0.95 22.89
CA PHE A 213 10.47 -2.14 22.48
C PHE A 213 10.97 -3.39 23.18
N THR A 214 10.10 -4.37 23.44
CA THR A 214 10.52 -5.67 23.99
C THR A 214 11.14 -6.48 22.86
N ASN A 215 12.31 -7.05 23.10
CA ASN A 215 13.05 -7.85 22.14
C ASN A 215 13.26 -9.26 22.68
N SER A 216 12.31 -10.13 22.34
CA SER A 216 12.28 -11.51 22.78
C SER A 216 11.67 -12.40 21.71
N LEU A 217 12.06 -13.67 21.74
CA LEU A 217 11.46 -14.73 20.96
C LEU A 217 11.24 -15.91 21.90
N SER A 218 9.99 -16.30 22.14
CA SER A 218 9.69 -17.57 22.78
C SER A 218 9.51 -18.64 21.70
N PRO A 219 10.32 -19.71 21.69
CA PRO A 219 9.98 -20.87 20.88
C PRO A 219 8.67 -21.46 21.40
N LYS A 220 7.77 -21.83 20.50
CA LYS A 220 6.55 -22.55 20.89
C LYS A 220 6.94 -23.93 21.40
N GLY A 221 6.34 -24.38 22.50
CA GLY A 221 6.73 -25.64 23.15
C GLY A 221 6.51 -26.85 22.23
N ALA A 222 7.46 -27.79 22.20
CA ALA A 222 7.38 -29.02 21.38
C ALA A 222 6.14 -29.89 21.66
N PHE A 223 5.50 -29.70 22.83
CA PHE A 223 4.28 -30.40 23.25
C PHE A 223 3.00 -29.55 23.19
N GLU A 224 3.12 -28.22 23.04
CA GLU A 224 1.95 -27.33 22.91
C GLU A 224 1.33 -27.40 21.50
N GLU A 225 2.12 -27.79 20.49
CA GLU A 225 1.72 -27.95 19.09
C GLU A 225 1.75 -29.42 18.61
N ILE A 226 1.47 -30.42 19.47
CA ILE A 226 1.07 -31.73 18.94
C ILE A 226 -0.30 -31.52 18.29
N ASP A 227 -0.26 -31.12 17.03
CA ASP A 227 -1.46 -30.95 16.23
C ASP A 227 -2.20 -32.30 16.16
N LYS A 228 -3.50 -32.30 15.85
CA LYS A 228 -4.33 -33.54 15.80
C LYS A 228 -3.78 -34.62 14.84
N LYS A 229 -2.73 -34.32 14.07
CA LYS A 229 -2.00 -35.17 13.13
C LYS A 229 -0.64 -35.68 13.63
N GLY A 230 -0.17 -35.32 14.83
CA GLY A 230 1.03 -35.89 15.45
C GLY A 230 2.37 -35.40 14.88
N THR A 231 2.44 -34.22 14.25
CA THR A 231 3.68 -33.67 13.70
C THR A 231 4.46 -32.85 14.72
N LEU A 232 5.75 -33.18 14.92
CA LEU A 232 6.69 -32.44 15.77
C LEU A 232 7.49 -31.43 14.93
N SER A 233 7.49 -30.16 15.33
CA SER A 233 8.34 -29.13 14.71
C SER A 233 9.80 -29.29 15.13
N THR A 234 10.71 -29.46 14.16
CA THR A 234 12.16 -29.56 14.40
C THR A 234 12.92 -28.25 14.18
N ILE A 235 12.21 -27.16 13.88
CA ILE A 235 12.80 -25.86 13.50
C ILE A 235 13.77 -25.36 14.56
N PHE A 236 13.46 -25.54 15.85
CA PHE A 236 14.25 -25.03 16.97
C PHE A 236 15.34 -25.98 17.47
N LYS A 237 15.47 -27.20 16.91
CA LYS A 237 16.33 -28.26 17.46
C LYS A 237 17.80 -27.86 17.56
N ASN A 238 18.29 -27.03 16.63
CA ASN A 238 19.68 -26.59 16.54
C ASN A 238 19.84 -25.07 16.78
N ILE A 239 18.88 -24.47 17.49
CA ILE A 239 18.85 -23.02 17.71
C ILE A 239 19.13 -22.71 19.16
N THR A 240 20.11 -21.84 19.41
CA THR A 240 20.40 -21.30 20.73
C THR A 240 19.89 -19.87 20.83
N PHE A 241 19.09 -19.58 21.86
CA PHE A 241 18.59 -18.24 22.12
C PHE A 241 19.46 -17.54 23.17
N GLY A 242 19.86 -16.30 22.88
CA GLY A 242 20.44 -15.40 23.86
C GLY A 242 19.38 -14.86 24.83
N GLU A 243 19.85 -14.09 25.82
CA GLU A 243 18.98 -13.50 26.85
C GLU A 243 17.95 -12.54 26.24
N HIS A 244 16.70 -12.70 26.67
CA HIS A 244 15.62 -11.79 26.32
C HIS A 244 15.88 -10.40 26.89
N VAL A 245 15.48 -9.36 26.14
CA VAL A 245 15.63 -7.98 26.59
C VAL A 245 14.27 -7.30 26.66
N GLU A 246 13.84 -6.99 27.89
CA GLU A 246 12.59 -6.28 28.13
C GLU A 246 12.69 -4.79 27.81
N LYS A 247 11.57 -4.20 27.40
CA LYS A 247 11.49 -2.76 27.16
C LYS A 247 11.64 -1.96 28.46
N LYS A 248 12.21 -0.77 28.34
CA LYS A 248 12.25 0.23 29.41
C LYS A 248 11.13 1.26 29.32
N SER A 249 10.39 1.29 28.21
CA SER A 249 9.29 2.24 28.02
C SER A 249 7.96 1.66 28.45
N ASN A 250 7.04 2.54 28.86
CA ASN A 250 5.65 2.18 29.13
C ASN A 250 4.80 2.16 27.86
N LEU A 251 5.36 2.52 26.70
CA LEU A 251 4.64 2.63 25.44
C LEU A 251 4.05 1.27 25.07
N VAL A 252 2.73 1.21 24.91
CA VAL A 252 2.03 0.05 24.34
C VAL A 252 1.51 0.46 22.98
N LEU A 253 2.22 0.02 21.96
CA LEU A 253 1.82 0.20 20.58
C LEU A 253 0.94 -0.96 20.17
N GLU A 254 -0.33 -0.67 19.96
CA GLU A 254 -1.23 -1.54 19.21
C GLU A 254 -0.94 -1.34 17.72
N GLU A 255 -0.70 -2.42 16.99
CA GLU A 255 -0.30 -2.41 15.57
C GLU A 255 -1.44 -2.05 14.59
N ASP A 256 -2.64 -1.69 15.08
CA ASP A 256 -3.85 -1.54 14.26
C ASP A 256 -4.10 -0.14 13.66
N LEU A 257 -3.05 0.66 13.46
CA LEU A 257 -3.17 1.95 12.75
C LEU A 257 -3.77 1.78 11.33
N PHE A 258 -3.43 0.67 10.67
CA PHE A 258 -3.91 0.32 9.32
C PHE A 258 -5.42 0.06 9.30
N ASN A 259 -5.90 -0.82 10.19
CA ASN A 259 -7.30 -1.17 10.30
C ASN A 259 -8.16 0.01 10.74
N THR A 260 -7.61 0.89 11.60
CA THR A 260 -8.31 2.10 12.05
C THR A 260 -8.55 3.08 10.91
N ALA A 261 -7.53 3.39 10.09
CA ALA A 261 -7.67 4.33 8.97
C ALA A 261 -8.67 3.84 7.91
N VAL A 262 -8.64 2.55 7.60
CA VAL A 262 -9.57 1.90 6.67
C VAL A 262 -10.99 1.93 7.22
N SER A 263 -11.16 1.64 8.51
CA SER A 263 -12.47 1.69 9.18
C SER A 263 -13.05 3.11 9.18
N MET A 264 -12.24 4.13 9.46
CA MET A 264 -12.65 5.53 9.36
C MET A 264 -13.12 5.88 7.94
N PHE A 265 -12.39 5.46 6.91
CA PHE A 265 -12.79 5.72 5.52
C PHE A 265 -14.10 5.02 5.15
N ILE A 266 -14.30 3.78 5.58
CA ILE A 266 -15.55 3.04 5.37
C ILE A 266 -16.72 3.74 6.06
N GLU A 267 -16.52 4.24 7.28
CA GLU A 267 -17.54 4.99 8.02
C GLU A 267 -17.87 6.35 7.35
N GLU A 268 -16.88 7.09 6.86
CA GLU A 268 -17.11 8.30 6.07
C GLU A 268 -17.91 8.02 4.79
N GLN A 269 -17.59 6.91 4.10
CA GLN A 269 -18.36 6.47 2.93
C GLN A 269 -19.81 6.16 3.33
N ARG A 270 -20.03 5.41 4.41
CA ARG A 270 -21.39 5.10 4.91
C ARG A 270 -22.20 6.36 5.16
N LYS A 271 -21.66 7.33 5.91
CA LYS A 271 -22.31 8.63 6.17
C LYS A 271 -22.65 9.39 4.89
N THR A 272 -21.79 9.32 3.88
CA THR A 272 -22.02 9.98 2.58
C THR A 272 -23.05 9.22 1.72
N MET A 273 -23.15 7.91 1.89
CA MET A 273 -23.99 7.01 1.08
C MET A 273 -25.43 6.86 1.59
N GLU A 274 -25.72 7.19 2.86
CA GLU A 274 -27.10 7.26 3.38
C GLU A 274 -27.99 8.23 2.56
N VAL A 275 -27.39 9.16 1.82
CA VAL A 275 -28.09 10.12 0.94
C VAL A 275 -28.23 9.63 -0.51
N ASN A 276 -27.44 8.63 -0.97
CA ASN A 276 -27.41 8.14 -2.37
C ASN A 276 -27.08 6.63 -2.46
N SER A 277 -27.89 5.77 -1.85
CA SER A 277 -27.60 4.33 -1.68
C SER A 277 -27.61 3.48 -2.97
N HIS A 278 -28.13 4.00 -4.09
CA HIS A 278 -28.37 3.21 -5.31
C HIS A 278 -27.13 3.08 -6.24
N ASP A 279 -26.03 3.75 -5.91
CA ASP A 279 -24.85 3.87 -6.78
C ASP A 279 -23.64 3.09 -6.24
N ALA A 280 -23.83 2.37 -5.13
CA ALA A 280 -22.79 1.63 -4.42
C ALA A 280 -22.35 0.37 -5.19
N ILE A 281 -21.05 0.09 -5.21
CA ILE A 281 -20.51 -1.14 -5.77
C ILE A 281 -19.89 -1.96 -4.64
N GLU A 282 -20.18 -3.27 -4.64
CA GLU A 282 -19.51 -4.22 -3.75
C GLU A 282 -18.02 -4.34 -4.10
N ALA A 283 -17.18 -3.96 -3.15
CA ALA A 283 -15.73 -4.02 -3.29
C ALA A 283 -15.07 -4.65 -2.06
N CYS A 284 -13.93 -5.28 -2.30
CA CYS A 284 -13.02 -5.82 -1.30
C CYS A 284 -11.78 -4.92 -1.18
N ILE A 285 -10.99 -5.09 -0.12
CA ILE A 285 -9.82 -4.25 0.15
C ILE A 285 -8.56 -5.02 -0.19
N ILE A 286 -7.70 -4.39 -0.98
CA ILE A 286 -6.33 -4.86 -1.22
C ILE A 286 -5.39 -3.90 -0.51
N TYR A 287 -4.49 -4.47 0.30
CA TYR A 287 -3.40 -3.76 0.96
C TYR A 287 -2.11 -3.88 0.14
N LEU A 288 -1.44 -2.76 -0.05
CA LEU A 288 -0.28 -2.61 -0.93
C LEU A 288 0.98 -2.29 -0.13
N GLU A 289 2.14 -2.67 -0.69
CA GLU A 289 3.44 -2.52 -0.04
C GLU A 289 3.74 -1.11 0.46
N ASN A 290 3.36 -0.08 -0.31
CA ASN A 290 3.71 1.31 -0.01
C ASN A 290 2.76 1.97 1.00
N GLU A 291 2.26 1.22 2.00
CA GLU A 291 1.29 1.69 3.00
C GLU A 291 0.02 2.31 2.37
N ARG A 292 -0.46 1.67 1.31
CA ARG A 292 -1.67 2.08 0.60
C ARG A 292 -2.69 0.96 0.59
N PHE A 293 -3.94 1.33 0.37
CA PHE A 293 -5.00 0.38 0.11
C PHE A 293 -5.84 0.84 -1.08
N LEU A 294 -6.58 -0.09 -1.67
CA LEU A 294 -7.57 0.23 -2.68
C LEU A 294 -8.78 -0.68 -2.59
N PHE A 295 -9.91 -0.18 -3.10
CA PHE A 295 -11.14 -0.95 -3.21
C PHE A 295 -11.25 -1.58 -4.59
N VAL A 296 -11.37 -2.90 -4.63
CA VAL A 296 -11.52 -3.68 -5.86
C VAL A 296 -12.92 -4.26 -5.97
N PRO A 297 -13.64 -4.02 -7.07
CA PRO A 297 -14.92 -4.69 -7.32
C PRO A 297 -14.74 -6.21 -7.46
N LYS A 298 -15.63 -6.99 -6.83
CA LYS A 298 -15.56 -8.47 -6.84
C LYS A 298 -15.46 -9.09 -8.23
N ASP A 299 -16.14 -8.50 -9.21
CA ASP A 299 -16.23 -8.99 -10.59
C ASP A 299 -15.27 -8.27 -11.55
N SER A 300 -14.28 -7.56 -11.02
CA SER A 300 -13.30 -6.87 -11.86
C SER A 300 -12.14 -7.77 -12.30
N LYS A 301 -11.59 -7.42 -13.46
CA LYS A 301 -10.31 -7.94 -13.94
C LYS A 301 -9.22 -6.93 -13.62
N ILE A 302 -8.16 -7.39 -12.97
CA ILE A 302 -7.05 -6.56 -12.54
C ILE A 302 -5.82 -6.91 -13.36
N ARG A 303 -5.05 -5.88 -13.72
CA ARG A 303 -3.75 -6.05 -14.36
C ARG A 303 -2.70 -6.44 -13.31
N VAL A 304 -2.12 -7.63 -13.46
CA VAL A 304 -1.10 -8.18 -12.57
C VAL A 304 0.18 -8.40 -13.36
N LEU A 305 1.30 -7.92 -12.82
CA LEU A 305 2.64 -8.22 -13.29
C LEU A 305 3.09 -9.58 -12.70
N SER A 306 3.31 -10.55 -13.58
CA SER A 306 3.87 -11.89 -13.34
C SER A 306 5.29 -11.93 -13.89
N PRO A 307 6.31 -11.58 -13.09
CA PRO A 307 7.67 -11.41 -13.58
C PRO A 307 8.37 -12.72 -14.00
N ASN A 308 7.80 -13.88 -13.67
CA ASN A 308 8.39 -15.19 -13.98
C ASN A 308 8.03 -15.70 -15.39
N GLU A 309 7.21 -14.97 -16.16
CA GLU A 309 6.76 -15.41 -17.48
C GLU A 309 7.45 -14.65 -18.62
N GLN A 310 8.34 -15.33 -19.34
CA GLN A 310 9.26 -14.73 -20.32
C GLN A 310 8.61 -13.96 -21.48
N ASN A 311 7.32 -14.15 -21.77
CA ASN A 311 6.67 -13.52 -22.94
C ASN A 311 5.44 -12.67 -22.60
N ASN A 312 4.96 -12.65 -21.36
CA ASN A 312 3.73 -11.91 -21.02
C ASN A 312 3.66 -11.53 -19.53
N PHE A 313 4.56 -10.65 -19.11
CA PHE A 313 4.64 -10.19 -17.73
C PHE A 313 3.35 -9.52 -17.24
N ILE A 314 2.54 -8.84 -18.06
CA ILE A 314 1.29 -8.22 -17.59
C ILE A 314 0.07 -9.01 -18.05
N LYS A 315 -0.69 -9.57 -17.10
CA LYS A 315 -1.92 -10.33 -17.35
C LYS A 315 -3.14 -9.67 -16.72
N GLN A 316 -4.31 -9.98 -17.26
CA GLN A 316 -5.58 -9.67 -16.60
C GLN A 316 -6.09 -10.91 -15.86
N LEU A 317 -6.10 -10.85 -14.54
CA LEU A 317 -6.66 -11.89 -13.67
C LEU A 317 -8.00 -11.42 -13.11
N ASN A 318 -8.94 -12.34 -12.87
CA ASN A 318 -10.13 -11.99 -12.10
C ASN A 318 -9.71 -11.77 -10.65
N PHE A 319 -10.39 -10.87 -9.93
CA PHE A 319 -10.06 -10.62 -8.52
C PHE A 319 -10.01 -11.89 -7.65
N LYS A 320 -10.83 -12.89 -7.94
CA LYS A 320 -10.83 -14.18 -7.23
C LYS A 320 -9.51 -14.94 -7.35
N ASP A 321 -8.81 -14.77 -8.47
CA ASP A 321 -7.57 -15.47 -8.86
C ASP A 321 -6.32 -14.67 -8.46
N ILE A 322 -6.49 -13.59 -7.69
CA ILE A 322 -5.41 -12.75 -7.19
C ILE A 322 -5.05 -13.20 -5.78
N ASP A 323 -3.76 -13.40 -5.58
CA ASP A 323 -3.18 -13.79 -4.31
C ASP A 323 -2.23 -12.71 -3.77
N GLU A 324 -1.87 -12.87 -2.50
CA GLU A 324 -0.78 -12.12 -1.89
C GLU A 324 0.51 -12.32 -2.69
N ASP A 325 1.47 -11.40 -2.55
CA ASP A 325 2.71 -11.36 -3.34
C ASP A 325 2.54 -11.09 -4.85
N ASN A 326 1.31 -11.03 -5.39
CA ASN A 326 1.08 -10.59 -6.76
C ASN A 326 1.38 -9.09 -6.89
N TYR A 327 1.90 -8.66 -8.04
CA TYR A 327 2.17 -7.26 -8.33
C TYR A 327 1.04 -6.66 -9.15
N ILE A 328 0.30 -5.69 -8.64
CA ILE A 328 -0.77 -5.03 -9.41
C ILE A 328 -0.24 -3.81 -10.14
N VAL A 329 -0.76 -3.57 -11.34
CA VAL A 329 -0.45 -2.38 -12.13
C VAL A 329 -1.58 -1.37 -11.97
N ILE A 330 -1.26 -0.26 -11.30
CA ILE A 330 -2.15 0.84 -10.97
C ILE A 330 -1.75 2.05 -11.80
N ARG A 331 -2.71 2.89 -12.13
CA ARG A 331 -2.44 4.18 -12.75
C ARG A 331 -2.61 5.28 -11.71
N ASN A 332 -1.62 6.18 -11.57
CA ASN A 332 -1.69 7.20 -10.52
C ASN A 332 -2.67 8.33 -10.88
N GLU A 333 -2.86 8.64 -12.16
CA GLU A 333 -3.75 9.71 -12.61
C GLU A 333 -5.06 9.23 -13.22
N ARG A 334 -6.13 9.97 -12.89
CA ARG A 334 -7.53 9.73 -13.26
C ARG A 334 -7.87 10.06 -14.71
N ASP A 335 -6.92 10.17 -15.63
CA ASP A 335 -7.27 10.58 -16.99
C ASP A 335 -7.87 9.40 -17.77
N THR A 336 -9.13 9.06 -17.48
CA THR A 336 -9.99 8.10 -18.17
C THR A 336 -9.93 8.24 -19.68
N LYS A 337 -9.49 9.40 -20.19
CA LYS A 337 -9.19 9.68 -21.58
C LYS A 337 -8.13 8.79 -22.19
N LEU A 338 -7.13 8.27 -21.46
CA LEU A 338 -6.06 7.48 -22.11
C LEU A 338 -6.61 6.31 -22.93
N ILE A 339 -7.57 5.55 -22.41
CA ILE A 339 -8.14 4.43 -23.16
C ILE A 339 -8.87 4.96 -24.41
N ALA A 340 -9.58 6.08 -24.30
CA ALA A 340 -10.28 6.71 -25.41
C ALA A 340 -9.31 7.28 -26.45
N GLU A 341 -8.25 7.96 -26.03
CA GLU A 341 -7.18 8.53 -26.86
C GLU A 341 -6.42 7.42 -27.59
N VAL A 342 -6.04 6.35 -26.88
CA VAL A 342 -5.38 5.19 -27.48
C VAL A 342 -6.33 4.48 -28.46
N ALA A 343 -7.62 4.35 -28.12
CA ALA A 343 -8.60 3.78 -29.02
C ALA A 343 -8.75 4.62 -30.30
N ASP A 344 -8.80 5.94 -30.16
CA ASP A 344 -8.96 6.87 -31.28
C ASP A 344 -7.70 6.90 -32.16
N GLN A 345 -6.51 6.97 -31.56
CA GLN A 345 -5.24 7.07 -32.26
C GLN A 345 -4.82 5.76 -32.94
N TYR A 346 -4.92 4.62 -32.25
CA TYR A 346 -4.35 3.35 -32.72
C TYR A 346 -5.36 2.41 -33.37
N VAL A 347 -6.64 2.49 -33.01
CA VAL A 347 -7.66 1.52 -33.45
C VAL A 347 -8.67 2.14 -34.41
N LEU A 348 -9.34 3.24 -34.03
CA LEU A 348 -10.36 3.89 -34.84
C LEU A 348 -9.76 4.77 -35.94
N LYS A 349 -8.59 5.38 -35.68
CA LYS A 349 -7.81 6.20 -36.62
C LYS A 349 -8.70 7.27 -37.27
N SER A 350 -8.77 7.28 -38.60
CA SER A 350 -9.56 8.26 -39.37
C SER A 350 -11.07 8.23 -39.07
N LYS A 351 -11.61 7.10 -38.57
CA LYS A 351 -13.03 6.98 -38.23
C LYS A 351 -13.37 7.55 -36.85
N ALA A 352 -12.37 7.89 -36.03
CA ALA A 352 -12.59 8.34 -34.66
C ALA A 352 -13.52 9.56 -34.60
N ALA A 353 -13.25 10.60 -35.40
CA ALA A 353 -14.05 11.83 -35.39
C ALA A 353 -15.53 11.59 -35.75
N GLU A 354 -15.79 10.75 -36.76
CA GLU A 354 -17.13 10.37 -37.17
C GLU A 354 -17.86 9.59 -36.06
N TYR A 355 -17.18 8.61 -35.46
CA TYR A 355 -17.76 7.76 -34.43
C TYR A 355 -18.05 8.54 -33.14
N ARG A 356 -17.14 9.45 -32.75
CA ARG A 356 -17.33 10.36 -31.61
C ARG A 356 -18.45 11.37 -31.86
N LYS A 357 -18.67 11.80 -33.11
CA LYS A 357 -19.84 12.63 -33.47
C LYS A 357 -21.16 11.90 -33.21
N LEU A 358 -21.26 10.64 -33.62
CA LEU A 358 -22.43 9.80 -33.36
C LEU A 358 -22.62 9.50 -31.87
N GLN A 359 -21.52 9.28 -31.13
CA GLN A 359 -21.56 9.13 -29.67
C GLN A 359 -22.12 10.39 -28.99
N ASN A 360 -21.62 11.55 -29.38
CA ASN A 360 -22.04 12.83 -28.83
C ASN A 360 -23.48 13.19 -29.21
N GLU A 361 -23.95 12.77 -30.40
CA GLU A 361 -25.33 13.00 -30.85
C GLU A 361 -26.36 12.46 -29.86
N TRP A 362 -26.29 11.17 -29.51
CA TRP A 362 -27.27 10.58 -28.60
C TRP A 362 -27.06 11.06 -27.15
N LYS A 363 -25.81 11.27 -26.72
CA LYS A 363 -25.49 11.81 -25.38
C LYS A 363 -26.01 13.23 -25.20
N ASN A 364 -25.87 14.10 -26.19
CA ASN A 364 -26.39 15.47 -26.12
C ASN A 364 -27.91 15.46 -26.01
N LYS A 365 -28.59 14.55 -26.72
CA LYS A 365 -30.05 14.39 -26.58
C LYS A 365 -30.45 13.89 -25.20
N LEU A 366 -29.67 13.00 -24.59
CA LEU A 366 -29.86 12.60 -23.18
C LEU A 366 -29.67 13.79 -22.23
N ARG A 367 -28.55 14.52 -22.35
CA ARG A 367 -28.24 15.70 -21.52
C ARG A 367 -29.32 16.77 -21.61
N LEU A 368 -29.81 17.06 -22.82
CA LEU A 368 -30.90 18.01 -23.04
C LEU A 368 -32.21 17.57 -22.34
N ASN A 369 -32.53 16.27 -22.36
CA ASN A 369 -33.70 15.76 -21.65
C ASN A 369 -33.52 15.86 -20.13
N VAL A 370 -32.33 15.55 -19.62
CA VAL A 370 -31.98 15.68 -18.20
C VAL A 370 -32.05 17.14 -17.75
N GLN A 371 -31.50 18.06 -18.54
CA GLN A 371 -31.53 19.50 -18.27
C GLN A 371 -32.97 20.04 -18.25
N ARG A 372 -33.84 19.59 -19.16
CA ARG A 372 -35.23 20.06 -19.27
C ARG A 372 -36.16 19.50 -18.20
N LYS A 373 -35.99 18.25 -17.79
CA LYS A 373 -36.97 17.53 -16.95
C LYS A 373 -36.45 17.19 -15.55
N GLY A 374 -35.15 17.34 -15.31
CA GLY A 374 -34.47 16.84 -14.12
C GLY A 374 -34.16 15.35 -14.22
N ILE A 375 -33.00 14.95 -13.68
CA ILE A 375 -32.46 13.58 -13.84
C ILE A 375 -33.38 12.48 -13.27
N GLY A 376 -34.02 12.73 -12.13
CA GLY A 376 -34.95 11.78 -11.50
C GLY A 376 -36.16 11.49 -12.38
N LYS A 377 -36.75 12.53 -12.98
CA LYS A 377 -37.90 12.40 -13.87
C LYS A 377 -37.55 11.68 -15.17
N VAL A 378 -36.34 11.92 -15.71
CA VAL A 378 -35.87 11.16 -16.89
C VAL A 378 -35.65 9.69 -16.56
N SER A 379 -35.02 9.39 -15.42
CA SER A 379 -34.85 8.01 -14.93
C SER A 379 -36.21 7.30 -14.79
N GLU A 380 -37.18 7.93 -14.13
CA GLU A 380 -38.53 7.38 -13.94
C GLU A 380 -39.23 7.10 -15.28
N ILE A 381 -39.14 8.02 -16.25
CA ILE A 381 -39.72 7.83 -17.59
C ILE A 381 -39.08 6.64 -18.30
N LEU A 382 -37.75 6.53 -18.29
CA LEU A 382 -37.05 5.44 -18.98
C LEU A 382 -37.37 4.08 -18.34
N VAL A 383 -37.42 4.00 -17.01
CA VAL A 383 -37.75 2.77 -16.28
C VAL A 383 -39.23 2.40 -16.49
N ARG A 384 -40.17 3.29 -16.19
CA ARG A 384 -41.60 2.94 -16.14
C ARG A 384 -42.26 2.90 -17.51
N LYS A 385 -41.94 3.85 -18.39
CA LYS A 385 -42.61 3.98 -19.70
C LYS A 385 -41.95 3.14 -20.79
N TYR A 386 -40.63 3.01 -20.74
CA TYR A 386 -39.85 2.31 -21.77
C TYR A 386 -39.24 0.99 -21.30
N ASN A 387 -39.50 0.58 -20.05
CA ASN A 387 -39.07 -0.69 -19.45
C ASN A 387 -37.54 -0.91 -19.55
N ILE A 388 -36.78 0.16 -19.29
CA ILE A 388 -35.31 0.16 -19.31
C ILE A 388 -34.84 -0.02 -17.88
N LYS A 389 -34.53 -1.26 -17.49
CA LYS A 389 -34.26 -1.64 -16.10
C LYS A 389 -32.94 -1.03 -15.60
N THR A 390 -32.00 -0.75 -16.50
CA THR A 390 -30.70 -0.16 -16.15
C THR A 390 -30.73 1.36 -15.99
N ALA A 391 -31.89 2.03 -16.17
CA ALA A 391 -31.99 3.50 -16.19
C ALA A 391 -32.12 4.13 -14.80
N SER A 392 -31.24 3.78 -13.86
CA SER A 392 -31.17 4.42 -12.54
C SER A 392 -30.61 5.85 -12.62
N ILE A 393 -30.78 6.66 -11.57
CA ILE A 393 -30.20 8.01 -11.49
C ILE A 393 -28.66 7.95 -11.64
N ALA A 394 -28.00 6.97 -11.00
CA ALA A 394 -26.56 6.66 -11.17
C ALA A 394 -26.18 6.52 -12.64
N SER A 395 -26.92 5.63 -13.30
CA SER A 395 -26.62 5.20 -14.64
C SER A 395 -26.82 6.37 -15.60
N LEU A 396 -27.86 7.18 -15.41
CA LEU A 396 -28.06 8.41 -16.17
C LEU A 396 -26.94 9.43 -15.94
N ARG A 397 -26.46 9.63 -14.70
CA ARG A 397 -25.31 10.50 -14.44
C ARG A 397 -24.08 10.00 -15.21
N SER A 398 -23.80 8.70 -15.12
CA SER A 398 -22.69 8.08 -15.84
C SER A 398 -22.82 8.21 -17.37
N TRP A 399 -24.00 7.98 -17.94
CA TRP A 399 -24.24 8.10 -19.38
C TRP A 399 -24.15 9.55 -19.89
N CYS A 400 -24.43 10.53 -19.03
CA CYS A 400 -24.21 11.94 -19.32
C CYS A 400 -22.73 12.33 -19.32
N ASN A 401 -21.86 11.60 -18.62
CA ASN A 401 -20.41 11.86 -18.61
C ASN A 401 -19.78 11.56 -19.98
N GLU A 402 -18.66 12.20 -20.30
CA GLU A 402 -17.95 11.99 -21.57
C GLU A 402 -17.31 10.61 -21.67
N ASP A 403 -16.86 10.07 -20.53
CA ASP A 403 -16.08 8.83 -20.45
C ASP A 403 -16.88 7.55 -20.70
N SER A 404 -18.21 7.58 -20.50
CA SER A 404 -19.04 6.40 -20.73
C SER A 404 -19.17 6.11 -22.23
N ILE A 405 -19.05 4.85 -22.66
CA ILE A 405 -19.16 4.55 -24.09
C ILE A 405 -20.63 4.54 -24.50
N CYS A 406 -21.39 3.57 -23.96
CA CYS A 406 -22.81 3.43 -24.15
C CYS A 406 -23.43 2.54 -23.06
N PRO A 407 -24.74 2.69 -22.78
CA PRO A 407 -25.52 1.75 -21.96
C PRO A 407 -25.74 0.39 -22.61
N THR A 408 -26.04 -0.63 -21.79
CA THR A 408 -26.39 -1.98 -22.25
C THR A 408 -27.66 -1.98 -23.13
N GLU A 409 -28.69 -1.23 -22.72
CA GLU A 409 -29.98 -1.12 -23.40
C GLU A 409 -30.06 0.13 -24.31
N LEU A 410 -28.97 0.44 -25.04
CA LEU A 410 -28.88 1.66 -25.87
C LEU A 410 -29.99 1.74 -26.92
N ASP A 411 -30.33 0.63 -27.57
CA ASP A 411 -31.37 0.54 -28.58
C ASP A 411 -32.72 1.04 -28.05
N LYS A 412 -33.11 0.62 -26.84
CA LYS A 412 -34.35 1.07 -26.18
C LYS A 412 -34.30 2.56 -25.83
N ILE A 413 -33.15 3.06 -25.41
CA ILE A 413 -32.95 4.48 -25.10
C ILE A 413 -33.10 5.33 -26.37
N LEU A 414 -32.51 4.89 -27.49
CA LEU A 414 -32.64 5.59 -28.76
C LEU A 414 -34.10 5.57 -29.27
N LYS A 415 -34.82 4.45 -29.10
CA LYS A 415 -36.27 4.39 -29.37
C LYS A 415 -37.06 5.37 -28.49
N ALA A 416 -36.74 5.45 -27.19
CA ALA A 416 -37.36 6.40 -26.27
C ALA A 416 -37.15 7.87 -26.67
N PHE A 417 -36.03 8.15 -27.34
CA PHE A 417 -35.71 9.45 -27.92
C PHE A 417 -36.23 9.65 -29.35
N LYS A 418 -37.04 8.73 -29.87
CA LYS A 418 -37.67 8.81 -31.19
C LYS A 418 -36.66 8.91 -32.33
N TYR A 419 -35.58 8.12 -32.28
CA TYR A 419 -34.75 7.90 -33.46
C TYR A 419 -35.43 6.93 -34.43
N GLU A 420 -35.16 7.09 -35.72
CA GLU A 420 -35.59 6.14 -36.76
C GLU A 420 -34.78 4.84 -36.68
N ASP A 421 -35.39 3.71 -37.05
CA ASP A 421 -34.78 2.38 -36.88
C ASP A 421 -33.43 2.24 -37.61
N ASP A 422 -33.29 2.82 -38.81
CA ASP A 422 -32.02 2.80 -39.54
C ASP A 422 -30.94 3.60 -38.82
N ARG A 423 -31.31 4.74 -38.23
CA ARG A 423 -30.39 5.55 -37.43
C ARG A 423 -29.99 4.86 -36.13
N ILE A 424 -30.92 4.12 -35.52
CA ILE A 424 -30.66 3.31 -34.31
C ILE A 424 -29.59 2.26 -34.61
N LYS A 425 -29.72 1.52 -35.72
CA LYS A 425 -28.73 0.50 -36.13
C LYS A 425 -27.34 1.12 -36.30
N VAL A 426 -27.24 2.23 -37.03
CA VAL A 426 -25.96 2.92 -37.27
C VAL A 426 -25.30 3.35 -35.96
N ILE A 427 -26.05 3.97 -35.05
CA ILE A 427 -25.50 4.41 -33.76
C ILE A 427 -25.08 3.20 -32.92
N TYR A 428 -25.92 2.15 -32.85
CA TYR A 428 -25.64 0.96 -32.04
C TYR A 428 -24.38 0.22 -32.51
N GLU A 429 -24.24 -0.01 -33.82
CA GLU A 429 -23.06 -0.63 -34.41
C GLU A 429 -21.81 0.22 -34.18
N THR A 430 -21.92 1.54 -34.33
CA THR A 430 -20.82 2.48 -34.03
C THR A 430 -20.38 2.37 -32.57
N MET A 431 -21.32 2.33 -31.62
CA MET A 431 -20.97 2.22 -30.20
C MET A 431 -20.29 0.89 -29.89
N LYS A 432 -20.71 -0.21 -30.54
CA LYS A 432 -20.04 -1.51 -30.44
C LYS A 432 -18.61 -1.45 -30.97
N GLN A 433 -18.36 -0.73 -32.07
CA GLN A 433 -17.01 -0.52 -32.59
C GLN A 433 -16.14 0.29 -31.63
N ILE A 434 -16.67 1.36 -31.03
CA ILE A 434 -15.95 2.14 -29.99
C ILE A 434 -15.63 1.24 -28.78
N GLN A 435 -16.58 0.42 -28.33
CA GLN A 435 -16.35 -0.50 -27.21
C GLN A 435 -15.25 -1.52 -27.52
N GLN A 436 -15.27 -2.12 -28.71
CA GLN A 436 -14.19 -3.01 -29.16
C GLN A 436 -12.85 -2.28 -29.28
N ALA A 437 -12.85 -1.03 -29.72
CA ALA A 437 -11.65 -0.21 -29.78
C ALA A 437 -11.07 0.07 -28.39
N HIS A 438 -11.90 0.35 -27.38
CA HIS A 438 -11.45 0.49 -26.00
C HIS A 438 -10.85 -0.82 -25.44
N ILE A 439 -11.44 -1.97 -25.75
CA ILE A 439 -10.88 -3.28 -25.36
C ILE A 439 -9.50 -3.48 -26.00
N LYS A 440 -9.36 -3.19 -27.29
CA LYS A 440 -8.09 -3.28 -28.02
C LYS A 440 -7.06 -2.28 -27.49
N ALA A 441 -7.47 -1.04 -27.22
CA ALA A 441 -6.64 -0.02 -26.59
C ALA A 441 -6.10 -0.48 -25.24
N GLY A 442 -6.93 -1.15 -24.44
CA GLY A 442 -6.51 -1.74 -23.16
C GLY A 442 -5.38 -2.78 -23.29
N ARG A 443 -5.33 -3.53 -24.41
CA ARG A 443 -4.25 -4.46 -24.74
C ARG A 443 -3.01 -3.71 -25.24
N ILE A 444 -3.18 -2.76 -26.15
CA ILE A 444 -2.08 -1.91 -26.65
C ILE A 444 -1.38 -1.19 -25.50
N ILE A 445 -2.12 -0.69 -24.51
CA ILE A 445 -1.54 -0.10 -23.30
C ILE A 445 -0.69 -1.13 -22.56
N SER A 446 -1.21 -2.34 -22.32
CA SER A 446 -0.44 -3.40 -21.69
C SER A 446 0.83 -3.74 -22.49
N ASP A 447 0.75 -3.89 -23.81
CA ASP A 447 1.88 -4.20 -24.68
C ASP A 447 2.93 -3.09 -24.70
N LYS A 448 2.51 -1.82 -24.68
CA LYS A 448 3.43 -0.68 -24.61
C LYS A 448 4.08 -0.56 -23.25
N LEU A 449 3.33 -0.76 -22.16
CA LEU A 449 3.91 -0.80 -20.82
C LEU A 449 4.99 -1.88 -20.73
N MET A 450 4.74 -3.05 -21.32
CA MET A 450 5.70 -4.15 -21.38
C MET A 450 7.03 -3.74 -22.04
N CYS A 451 7.01 -2.90 -23.07
CA CYS A 451 8.22 -2.38 -23.71
C CYS A 451 8.95 -1.34 -22.86
N GLU A 452 8.23 -0.60 -22.01
CA GLU A 452 8.81 0.45 -21.14
C GLU A 452 9.40 -0.11 -19.84
N LEU A 453 8.98 -1.30 -19.41
CA LEU A 453 9.52 -1.92 -18.22
C LEU A 453 10.95 -2.41 -18.47
N SER A 454 11.90 -1.87 -17.71
CA SER A 454 13.31 -2.31 -17.79
C SER A 454 13.48 -3.77 -17.39
N THR A 455 14.51 -4.44 -17.92
CA THR A 455 14.88 -5.81 -17.51
C THR A 455 15.20 -5.94 -16.01
N ASN A 456 15.54 -4.84 -15.34
CA ASN A 456 15.86 -4.81 -13.92
C ASN A 456 14.66 -4.56 -13.01
N ILE A 457 13.45 -4.34 -13.57
CA ILE A 457 12.28 -4.02 -12.75
C ILE A 457 11.94 -5.14 -11.75
N LEU A 458 12.19 -6.40 -12.11
CA LEU A 458 11.98 -7.53 -11.21
C LEU A 458 12.81 -7.39 -9.93
N LYS A 459 14.08 -7.00 -10.07
CA LYS A 459 14.95 -6.82 -8.91
C LYS A 459 14.48 -5.66 -8.05
N GLU A 460 14.07 -4.55 -8.67
CA GLU A 460 13.50 -3.43 -7.93
C GLU A 460 12.21 -3.80 -7.19
N LEU A 461 11.31 -4.55 -7.84
CA LEU A 461 10.05 -5.01 -7.26
C LEU A 461 10.26 -6.07 -6.17
N GLN A 462 11.29 -6.90 -6.27
CA GLN A 462 11.66 -7.81 -5.21
C GLN A 462 12.23 -7.06 -4.01
N GLU A 463 13.11 -6.08 -4.23
CA GLU A 463 13.75 -5.31 -3.16
C GLU A 463 12.77 -4.35 -2.47
N LYS A 464 12.05 -3.52 -3.26
CA LYS A 464 11.20 -2.44 -2.77
C LYS A 464 9.74 -2.83 -2.59
N GLY A 465 9.28 -3.87 -3.30
CA GLY A 465 7.87 -4.24 -3.39
C GLY A 465 7.01 -3.29 -4.23
N TYR A 466 7.57 -2.18 -4.74
CA TYR A 466 6.88 -1.28 -5.67
C TYR A 466 7.82 -0.57 -6.65
N HIS A 467 7.26 -0.07 -7.75
CA HIS A 467 7.97 0.74 -8.75
C HIS A 467 7.01 1.73 -9.43
N THR A 468 7.37 3.01 -9.44
CA THR A 468 6.60 4.07 -10.13
C THR A 468 7.40 4.59 -11.32
N PHE A 469 6.76 4.71 -12.49
CA PHE A 469 7.40 5.26 -13.69
C PHE A 469 6.44 6.15 -14.50
N MET A 470 7.03 7.10 -15.24
CA MET A 470 6.33 7.89 -16.25
C MET A 470 6.41 7.14 -17.57
N SER A 471 5.29 7.03 -18.28
CA SER A 471 5.28 6.45 -19.61
C SER A 471 5.88 7.44 -20.61
N THR A 472 6.79 6.96 -21.44
CA THR A 472 7.35 7.66 -22.60
C THR A 472 6.42 7.62 -23.81
N GLU A 473 5.59 6.57 -23.91
CA GLU A 473 4.62 6.35 -24.97
C GLU A 473 3.31 7.12 -24.74
N PHE A 474 3.00 7.44 -23.48
CA PHE A 474 1.79 8.15 -23.07
C PHE A 474 2.15 9.41 -22.28
N ASN A 475 2.18 10.55 -22.98
CA ASN A 475 2.54 11.84 -22.38
C ASN A 475 1.73 12.16 -21.12
N GLY A 476 2.44 12.46 -20.03
CA GLY A 476 1.84 12.84 -18.75
C GLY A 476 1.26 11.69 -17.94
N VAL A 477 1.35 10.43 -18.41
CA VAL A 477 0.77 9.29 -17.69
C VAL A 477 1.83 8.61 -16.82
N SER A 478 1.53 8.44 -15.53
CA SER A 478 2.32 7.61 -14.62
C SER A 478 1.61 6.34 -14.18
N PHE A 479 2.40 5.29 -14.06
CA PHE A 479 1.98 3.97 -13.59
C PHE A 479 2.73 3.59 -12.32
N ASN A 480 2.06 2.82 -11.47
CA ASN A 480 2.59 2.21 -10.29
C ASN A 480 2.46 0.70 -10.41
N ILE A 481 3.51 -0.03 -10.05
CA ILE A 481 3.46 -1.46 -9.89
C ILE A 481 3.72 -1.74 -8.42
N GLU A 482 2.77 -2.38 -7.75
CA GLU A 482 2.82 -2.59 -6.30
C GLU A 482 2.49 -4.01 -5.93
N ARG A 483 3.24 -4.57 -4.99
CA ARG A 483 2.94 -5.86 -4.41
C ARG A 483 1.72 -5.77 -3.49
N ILE A 484 0.88 -6.79 -3.58
CA ILE A 484 -0.19 -7.07 -2.62
C ILE A 484 0.43 -7.68 -1.36
N VAL A 485 0.23 -7.02 -0.23
CA VAL A 485 0.65 -7.48 1.09
C VAL A 485 -0.39 -8.42 1.68
N SER A 486 -1.66 -8.03 1.62
CA SER A 486 -2.78 -8.82 2.12
C SER A 486 -4.07 -8.44 1.41
N ILE A 487 -5.05 -9.34 1.45
CA ILE A 487 -6.36 -9.15 0.83
C ILE A 487 -7.44 -9.35 1.88
N ASP A 488 -8.18 -8.29 2.20
CA ASP A 488 -9.41 -8.43 2.97
C ASP A 488 -10.58 -8.69 2.00
N ARG A 489 -11.10 -9.91 2.06
CA ARG A 489 -12.21 -10.39 1.23
C ARG A 489 -13.59 -10.02 1.81
N SER A 490 -13.63 -9.29 2.92
CA SER A 490 -14.87 -8.67 3.40
C SER A 490 -15.45 -7.74 2.32
N THR A 491 -16.76 -7.61 2.31
CA THR A 491 -17.48 -6.88 1.26
C THR A 491 -17.97 -5.55 1.79
N HIS A 492 -17.57 -4.47 1.13
CA HIS A 492 -17.99 -3.11 1.46
C HIS A 492 -18.69 -2.46 0.27
N LEU A 493 -19.68 -1.63 0.58
CA LEU A 493 -20.36 -0.79 -0.40
C LEU A 493 -19.56 0.49 -0.57
N ILE A 494 -18.98 0.68 -1.76
CA ILE A 494 -18.06 1.79 -2.05
C ILE A 494 -18.56 2.58 -3.25
N ALA A 495 -18.40 3.91 -3.20
CA ALA A 495 -18.75 4.78 -4.31
C ALA A 495 -17.85 4.51 -5.54
N PRO A 496 -18.39 4.53 -6.78
CA PRO A 496 -17.64 4.11 -7.98
C PRO A 496 -16.34 4.90 -8.23
N TYR A 497 -16.29 6.17 -7.81
CA TYR A 497 -15.12 7.03 -7.99
C TYR A 497 -13.94 6.69 -7.05
N ASN A 498 -14.17 5.86 -6.03
CA ASN A 498 -13.15 5.40 -5.08
C ASN A 498 -12.59 4.01 -5.41
N LEU A 499 -13.17 3.32 -6.40
CA LEU A 499 -12.70 2.01 -6.86
C LEU A 499 -11.37 2.13 -7.60
N MET A 500 -10.49 1.15 -7.41
CA MET A 500 -9.16 1.04 -8.03
C MET A 500 -8.27 2.28 -7.83
N ARG A 501 -8.63 3.15 -6.88
CA ARG A 501 -7.85 4.33 -6.51
C ARG A 501 -6.94 3.95 -5.34
N PRO A 502 -5.61 4.05 -5.48
CA PRO A 502 -4.72 3.87 -4.35
C PRO A 502 -4.93 5.03 -3.38
N MET A 503 -5.26 4.70 -2.13
CA MET A 503 -5.46 5.63 -1.04
C MET A 503 -4.26 5.54 -0.10
N ASN A 504 -3.70 6.71 0.24
CA ASN A 504 -2.67 6.79 1.25
C ASN A 504 -3.31 6.70 2.62
N ILE A 505 -2.59 6.10 3.55
CA ILE A 505 -2.96 6.05 4.96
C ILE A 505 -2.53 7.33 5.70
N ASP A 506 -1.86 8.26 5.01
CA ASP A 506 -1.30 9.53 5.53
C ASP A 506 -2.32 10.44 6.23
#